data_AF-A0A644YMS6-F1
#
_entry.id   AF-A0A644YMS6-F1
#
_cell.length_a   1.000
_cell.length_b   1.000
_cell.length_c   1.000
_cell.angle_alpha   90.00
_cell.angle_beta   90.00
_cell.angle_gamma   90.00
#
_symmetry.space_group_name_H-M   'P 1'
#
loop_
_entity.id
_entity.type
_entity.pdbx_description
1 polymer ?
#
loop_
_entity_poly.entity_id
_entity_poly.type
_entity_poly.pdbx_seq_one_letter_code
_entity_poly.pdbx_strand_id
1 'polypeptide(L)'
;MITITIYKTKEQINGFIVEGHSGYAEEGSDIVCASVSILSYTALNAMNLVAGVSPEFISYEVDEETGFMNMRTLKVNDKTDVIYRNFMVGIELLLEDYSDYITLKFEEV
;
A
#
# COMPACT_ATOMS: atom_id res chain seq x y z
N MET A 1 -10.91 10.99 1.69
CA MET A 1 -9.76 10.83 2.62
C MET A 1 -9.32 9.39 2.53
N ILE A 2 -8.09 9.18 2.06
CA ILE A 2 -7.46 7.87 1.94
C ILE A 2 -6.71 7.59 3.24
N THR A 3 -6.92 6.42 3.82
CA THR A 3 -6.12 5.96 4.96
C THR A 3 -5.22 4.84 4.49
N ILE A 4 -3.94 4.91 4.85
CA ILE A 4 -3.00 3.83 4.60
C ILE A 4 -2.30 3.46 5.91
N THR A 5 -2.37 2.17 6.23
CA THR A 5 -1.84 1.60 7.47
C THR A 5 -0.72 0.64 7.13
N ILE A 6 0.44 0.80 7.73
CA ILE A 6 1.61 -0.01 7.46
C ILE A 6 1.82 -1.00 8.60
N TYR A 7 1.87 -2.28 8.27
CA TYR A 7 2.19 -3.33 9.22
C TYR A 7 3.71 -3.46 9.32
N LYS A 8 4.26 -3.13 10.48
CA LYS A 8 5.71 -3.15 10.69
C LYS A 8 6.08 -3.78 12.03
N THR A 9 7.21 -4.47 12.02
CA THR A 9 7.96 -4.76 13.24
C THR A 9 9.03 -3.69 13.43
N LYS A 10 9.91 -3.86 14.42
CA LYS A 10 11.08 -2.97 14.59
C LYS A 10 12.03 -2.97 13.39
N GLU A 11 12.06 -4.06 12.62
CA GLU A 11 13.10 -4.28 11.60
C GLU A 11 12.53 -4.32 10.18
N GLN A 12 11.27 -4.71 10.00
CA GLN A 12 10.71 -5.06 8.70
C GLN A 12 9.25 -4.61 8.53
N ILE A 13 8.89 -4.30 7.28
CA ILE A 13 7.49 -4.13 6.87
C ILE A 13 7.00 -5.47 6.32
N ASN A 14 5.81 -5.90 6.73
CA ASN A 14 5.24 -7.18 6.29
C ASN A 14 3.88 -7.05 5.58
N GLY A 15 3.39 -5.82 5.39
CA GLY A 15 2.18 -5.55 4.64
C GLY A 15 1.67 -4.12 4.81
N PHE A 16 0.51 -3.85 4.19
CA PHE A 16 -0.20 -2.60 4.34
C PHE A 16 -1.71 -2.77 4.12
N ILE A 17 -2.47 -1.78 4.57
CA ILE A 17 -3.87 -1.55 4.22
C ILE A 17 -3.97 -0.20 3.49
N VAL A 18 -4.82 -0.12 2.48
CA VAL A 18 -5.33 1.11 1.87
C VAL A 18 -6.85 1.10 1.94
N GLU A 19 -7.43 2.20 2.39
CA GLU A 19 -8.87 2.41 2.53
C GLU A 19 -9.29 3.73 1.89
N GLY A 20 -10.44 3.76 1.22
CA GLY A 20 -11.06 4.97 0.72
C GLY A 20 -10.38 5.59 -0.50
N HIS A 21 -9.69 4.78 -1.31
CA HIS A 21 -9.10 5.21 -2.59
C HIS A 21 -10.08 5.10 -3.78
N SER A 22 -11.33 4.73 -3.54
CA SER A 22 -12.42 4.79 -4.50
C SER A 22 -13.54 5.69 -3.96
N GLY A 23 -14.23 6.38 -4.86
CA GLY A 23 -15.27 7.36 -4.54
C GLY A 23 -15.01 8.73 -5.16
N TYR A 24 -16.08 9.39 -5.60
CA TYR A 24 -16.01 10.76 -6.12
C TYR A 24 -15.72 11.72 -4.96
N ALA A 25 -14.59 12.40 -5.03
CA ALA A 25 -14.23 13.47 -4.12
C ALA A 25 -13.99 14.77 -4.90
N GLU A 26 -13.70 15.84 -4.16
CA GLU A 26 -13.45 17.18 -4.73
C GLU A 26 -12.37 17.16 -5.82
N GLU A 27 -12.40 18.18 -6.69
CA GLU A 27 -11.48 18.34 -7.82
C GLU A 27 -10.01 18.12 -7.38
N GLY A 28 -9.29 17.23 -8.06
CA GLY A 28 -7.92 16.83 -7.72
C GLY A 28 -7.79 15.51 -6.94
N SER A 29 -8.85 15.04 -6.27
CA SER A 29 -8.82 13.75 -5.55
C SER A 29 -8.61 12.56 -6.48
N ASP A 30 -9.08 12.62 -7.72
CA ASP A 30 -8.94 11.52 -8.69
C ASP A 30 -7.46 11.21 -9.00
N ILE A 31 -6.59 12.24 -8.99
CA ILE A 31 -5.15 12.09 -9.23
C ILE A 31 -4.50 11.37 -8.04
N VAL A 32 -4.89 11.71 -6.82
CA VAL A 32 -4.37 11.09 -5.60
C VAL A 32 -4.83 9.63 -5.51
N CYS A 33 -6.12 9.37 -5.77
CA CYS A 33 -6.68 8.02 -5.82
C CYS A 33 -5.93 7.15 -6.85
N ALA A 34 -5.78 7.64 -8.08
CA ALA A 34 -5.05 6.90 -9.13
C ALA A 34 -3.59 6.62 -8.74
N SER A 35 -2.92 7.59 -8.09
CA SER A 35 -1.55 7.44 -7.61
C SER A 35 -1.43 6.38 -6.51
N VAL A 36 -2.34 6.39 -5.54
CA VAL A 36 -2.38 5.38 -4.48
C VAL A 36 -2.70 4.01 -5.05
N SER A 37 -3.67 3.90 -5.97
CA SER A 37 -4.00 2.64 -6.64
C SER A 37 -2.78 2.05 -7.35
N ILE A 38 -2.09 2.82 -8.20
CA ILE A 38 -0.97 2.26 -8.95
C ILE A 38 0.17 1.84 -8.03
N LEU A 39 0.47 2.61 -6.97
CA LEU A 39 1.47 2.22 -5.97
C LEU A 39 1.10 0.90 -5.28
N SER A 40 -0.16 0.75 -4.88
CA SER A 40 -0.66 -0.41 -4.13
C SER A 40 -0.67 -1.67 -4.98
N TYR A 41 -1.26 -1.62 -6.17
CA TYR A 41 -1.30 -2.75 -7.09
C TYR A 41 0.10 -3.10 -7.61
N THR A 42 0.98 -2.13 -7.82
CA THR A 42 2.37 -2.42 -8.21
C THR A 42 3.10 -3.16 -7.10
N ALA A 43 2.97 -2.72 -5.84
CA ALA A 43 3.58 -3.42 -4.70
C ALA A 43 3.07 -4.85 -4.57
N LEU A 44 1.74 -5.05 -4.65
CA LEU A 44 1.11 -6.38 -4.61
C LEU A 44 1.65 -7.30 -5.70
N ASN A 45 1.66 -6.85 -6.96
CA ASN A 45 2.10 -7.68 -8.08
C ASN A 45 3.63 -7.91 -8.07
N ALA A 46 4.41 -6.92 -7.63
CA ALA A 46 5.86 -7.03 -7.54
C ALA A 46 6.31 -8.11 -6.54
N MET A 47 5.51 -8.43 -5.51
CA MET A 47 5.82 -9.53 -4.59
C MET A 47 6.04 -10.85 -5.34
N ASN A 48 5.17 -11.16 -6.31
CA ASN A 48 5.34 -12.33 -7.15
C ASN A 48 6.33 -12.08 -8.29
N LEU A 49 6.06 -11.06 -9.13
CA LEU A 49 6.76 -10.87 -10.40
C LEU A 49 8.23 -10.44 -10.25
N VAL A 50 8.58 -9.78 -9.16
CA VAL A 50 9.93 -9.22 -8.92
C VAL A 50 10.63 -9.94 -7.76
N ALA A 51 9.95 -10.11 -6.62
CA ALA A 51 10.52 -10.77 -5.46
C ALA A 51 10.50 -12.30 -5.55
N GLY A 52 9.70 -12.88 -6.45
CA GLY A 52 9.58 -14.34 -6.62
C GLY A 52 8.86 -15.02 -5.45
N VAL A 53 8.03 -14.28 -4.70
CA VAL A 53 7.22 -14.84 -3.62
C VAL A 53 6.06 -15.61 -4.25
N SER A 54 5.97 -16.90 -3.92
CA SER A 54 4.89 -17.73 -4.41
C SER A 54 3.53 -17.23 -3.89
N PRO A 55 2.46 -17.23 -4.70
CA PRO A 55 1.16 -16.66 -4.33
C PRO A 55 0.57 -17.18 -3.01
N GLU A 56 0.83 -18.43 -2.61
CA GLU A 56 0.38 -18.99 -1.34
C GLU A 56 1.00 -18.35 -0.10
N PHE A 57 2.10 -17.58 -0.27
CA PHE A 57 2.72 -16.80 0.80
C PHE A 57 2.31 -15.32 0.80
N ILE A 58 1.39 -14.93 -0.09
CA ILE A 58 0.84 -13.58 -0.19
C ILE A 58 -0.64 -13.65 0.19
N SER A 59 -1.00 -13.05 1.32
CA SER A 59 -2.39 -12.86 1.73
C SER A 59 -2.83 -11.49 1.25
N TYR A 60 -3.91 -11.41 0.48
CA TYR A 60 -4.48 -10.13 0.07
C TYR A 60 -5.99 -10.19 -0.03
N GLU A 61 -6.62 -9.03 0.18
CA GLU A 61 -8.05 -8.78 0.03
C GLU A 61 -8.21 -7.43 -0.68
N VAL A 62 -9.09 -7.38 -1.68
CA VAL A 62 -9.36 -6.18 -2.47
C VAL A 62 -10.86 -6.05 -2.64
N ASP A 63 -11.37 -4.86 -2.37
CA ASP A 63 -12.73 -4.45 -2.69
C ASP A 63 -12.67 -3.12 -3.43
N GLU A 64 -12.90 -3.18 -4.74
CA GLU A 64 -12.82 -2.02 -5.62
C GLU A 64 -13.98 -1.04 -5.41
N GLU A 65 -15.14 -1.53 -4.94
CA GLU A 65 -16.31 -0.66 -4.70
C GLU A 65 -16.05 0.26 -3.52
N THR A 66 -15.40 -0.25 -2.46
CA THR A 66 -15.07 0.52 -1.25
C THR A 66 -13.66 1.14 -1.28
N GLY A 67 -12.83 0.77 -2.26
CA GLY A 67 -11.48 1.30 -2.38
C GLY A 67 -10.62 0.75 -1.25
N PHE A 68 -10.79 -0.53 -0.97
CA PHE A 68 -10.08 -1.26 0.05
C PHE A 68 -9.06 -2.21 -0.58
N MET A 69 -7.85 -2.21 -0.01
CA MET A 69 -6.83 -3.20 -0.27
C MET A 69 -6.11 -3.52 1.03
N ASN A 70 -6.06 -4.79 1.40
CA ASN A 70 -5.19 -5.28 2.46
C ASN A 70 -4.24 -6.30 1.86
N MET A 71 -2.94 -6.17 2.12
CA MET A 71 -1.98 -7.21 1.76
C MET A 71 -0.93 -7.45 2.82
N ARG A 72 -0.53 -8.71 2.95
CA ARG A 72 0.55 -9.18 3.83
C ARG A 72 1.33 -10.30 3.17
N THR A 73 2.63 -10.34 3.46
CA THR A 73 3.49 -11.47 3.10
C THR A 73 3.79 -12.32 4.33
N LEU A 74 3.57 -13.63 4.25
CA LEU A 74 3.85 -14.58 5.35
C LEU A 74 5.34 -14.77 5.60
N LYS A 75 6.18 -14.47 4.61
CA LYS A 75 7.64 -14.48 4.70
C LYS A 75 8.17 -13.20 4.10
N VAL A 76 8.89 -12.42 4.90
CA VAL A 76 9.62 -11.24 4.45
C VAL A 76 11.06 -11.66 4.14
N ASN A 77 11.58 -11.20 3.01
CA ASN A 77 12.98 -11.27 2.63
C ASN A 77 13.45 -9.89 2.13
N ASP A 78 14.74 -9.78 1.80
CA ASP A 78 15.33 -8.50 1.38
C ASP A 78 14.60 -7.88 0.17
N LYS A 79 14.10 -8.70 -0.77
CA LYS A 79 13.39 -8.19 -1.95
C LYS A 79 12.00 -7.67 -1.60
N THR A 80 11.25 -8.38 -0.75
CA THR A 80 9.92 -7.93 -0.32
C THR A 80 10.04 -6.65 0.53
N ASP A 81 11.05 -6.57 1.39
CA ASP A 81 11.31 -5.38 2.20
C ASP A 81 11.65 -4.16 1.30
N VAL A 82 12.48 -4.35 0.26
CA VAL A 82 12.73 -3.29 -0.74
C VAL A 82 11.44 -2.84 -1.43
N ILE A 83 10.54 -3.75 -1.80
CA ILE A 83 9.27 -3.39 -2.44
C ILE A 83 8.39 -2.60 -1.47
N TYR A 84 8.25 -3.05 -0.22
CA TYR A 84 7.47 -2.33 0.78
C TYR A 84 8.03 -0.95 1.08
N ARG A 85 9.36 -0.82 1.19
CA ARG A 85 10.01 0.49 1.36
C ARG A 85 9.84 1.38 0.14
N ASN A 86 9.85 0.82 -1.07
CA ASN A 86 9.57 1.59 -2.28
C ASN A 86 8.13 2.10 -2.31
N PHE A 87 7.16 1.28 -1.92
CA PHE A 87 5.78 1.70 -1.72
C PHE A 87 5.69 2.84 -0.70
N MET A 88 6.35 2.70 0.45
CA MET A 88 6.43 3.73 1.48
C MET A 88 6.97 5.06 0.97
N VAL A 89 8.07 5.04 0.21
CA VAL A 89 8.62 6.25 -0.41
C VAL A 89 7.58 6.91 -1.31
N GLY A 90 6.83 6.13 -2.11
CA GLY A 90 5.75 6.67 -2.94
C GLY A 90 4.65 7.35 -2.12
N ILE A 91 4.25 6.77 -0.99
CA ILE A 91 3.24 7.36 -0.09
C ILE A 91 3.78 8.61 0.60
N GLU A 92 5.04 8.61 1.05
CA GLU A 92 5.68 9.76 1.66
C GLU A 92 5.77 10.94 0.68
N LEU A 93 6.10 10.68 -0.59
CA LEU A 93 6.08 11.70 -1.64
C LEU A 93 4.68 12.27 -1.87
N LEU A 94 3.64 11.42 -1.85
CA LEU A 94 2.26 11.92 -1.94
C LEU A 94 1.87 12.76 -0.71
N LEU A 95 2.38 12.46 0.48
CA LEU A 95 2.11 13.24 1.68
C LEU A 95 2.74 14.64 1.63
N GLU A 96 3.83 14.85 0.90
CA GLU A 96 4.46 16.18 0.78
C GLU A 96 3.52 17.19 0.09
N ASP A 97 2.81 16.75 -0.95
CA ASP A 97 1.96 17.62 -1.77
C ASP A 97 0.45 17.44 -1.50
N TYR A 98 0.03 16.30 -0.94
CA TYR A 98 -1.37 15.89 -0.82
C TYR A 98 -1.75 15.41 0.59
N SER A 99 -1.09 15.92 1.63
CA SER A 99 -1.37 15.55 3.04
C SER A 99 -2.83 15.70 3.45
N ASP A 100 -3.57 16.62 2.83
CA ASP A 100 -4.99 16.86 3.13
C ASP A 100 -5.90 15.70 2.68
N TYR A 101 -5.39 14.83 1.80
CA TYR A 101 -6.13 13.70 1.24
C TYR A 101 -5.70 12.35 1.81
N ILE A 102 -4.52 12.26 2.43
CA ILE A 102 -3.91 10.99 2.86
C ILE A 102 -3.59 11.02 4.35
N THR A 103 -4.00 9.98 5.06
CA THR A 103 -3.57 9.68 6.43
C THR A 103 -2.70 8.44 6.44
N LEU A 104 -1.45 8.56 6.91
CA LEU A 104 -0.53 7.44 7.09
C LEU A 104 -0.49 7.01 8.56
N LYS A 105 -0.66 5.71 8.80
CA LYS A 105 -0.63 5.08 10.12
C LYS A 105 0.37 3.93 10.14
N PHE A 106 0.83 3.60 11.34
CA PHE A 106 1.70 2.45 11.58
C PHE A 106 1.06 1.55 12.63
N GLU A 107 1.03 0.26 12.36
CA GLU A 107 0.58 -0.78 13.28
C GLU A 107 1.75 -1.69 13.59
N GLU A 108 2.09 -1.79 14.89
CA GLU A 108 3.13 -2.70 15.38
C GLU A 108 2.54 -4.11 15.49
N VAL A 109 3.19 -5.08 14.84
CA VAL A 109 2.73 -6.48 14.69
C VAL A 109 3.73 -7.51 15.19
#